data_AF-A0A7K1AZY9-F1
#
_entry.id   AF-A0A7K1AZY9-F1
#
_cell.length_a   1.000
_cell.length_b   1.000
_cell.length_c   1.000
_cell.angle_alpha   90.00
_cell.angle_beta   90.00
_cell.angle_gamma   90.00
#
_symmetry.space_group_name_H-M   'P 1'
#
loop_
_entity.id
_entity.type
_entity.pdbx_description
1 polymer ?
#
loop_
_entity_poly.entity_id
_entity_poly.type
_entity_poly.pdbx_seq_one_letter_code
_entity_poly.pdbx_strand_id
1 'polypeptide(L)'
;MSDKHTIGRKAFIGGLLATVTLPSTIAQAAPSKTPSKTPSKAPSPGAALPLGSMYHLVDQINARALWAQGIDGRGVNVAVIDTGTAPVAELAHKVVAVVDLSAEAAVPEARFVDTYGHGTHMAGIIAGATPGATAAAAAANPTWFMGVAPGAGIVSVKVADNSGAVDVSQVIAAVDWVTDHAQELNIRVINLSYSSGANLPYTIDPLAFAVERAWRAGIVVVAAAGNDGRSEKRLSAPATDPYVIAVAAAEPKGNGRFKVPQWATSGDGVRNPDLSAPGASVHSLRAPNSRIDLENPSGYVDERLFKGSGSSQAAAVVSGAVALLLQARPGLTPDQVKALLMSSANSGAISPRPVKFAGAGLLDVAAAARRPVPNTVQTWTPSNGSAPLDAARVDQMLNALGAPLVGNTTVLGTPWEGVRWTGVRWTGGSWNGVQWTGGQWMGVRWTDAAWTGVRWTGVRWTDGAWTGVRWTGGTWSGVRWTGSSWTGVRWTGVRWTDSSWSGATWSGGGWS
;
A
#
# COMPACT_ATOMS: atom_id res chain seq x y z
N MET A 1 -28.68 26.96 5.02
CA MET A 1 -27.88 28.13 5.42
C MET A 1 -26.51 27.63 5.81
N SER A 2 -25.49 28.31 5.29
CA SER A 2 -24.08 28.00 5.43
C SER A 2 -23.66 27.96 6.90
N ASP A 3 -22.94 26.93 7.33
CA ASP A 3 -22.03 27.09 8.45
C ASP A 3 -20.69 26.40 8.17
N LYS A 4 -19.68 27.27 8.12
CA LYS A 4 -18.26 26.98 8.00
C LYS A 4 -17.79 26.46 9.36
N HIS A 5 -17.19 25.27 9.43
CA HIS A 5 -16.49 24.85 10.63
C HIS A 5 -14.99 24.77 10.40
N THR A 6 -14.35 25.85 10.81
CA THR A 6 -12.93 26.03 11.07
C THR A 6 -12.43 24.94 12.04
N ILE A 7 -11.46 24.14 11.61
CA ILE A 7 -10.80 23.13 12.44
C ILE A 7 -9.70 23.81 13.26
N GLY A 8 -9.87 23.80 14.58
CA GLY A 8 -8.83 24.19 15.54
C GLY A 8 -7.73 23.14 15.60
N ARG A 9 -6.52 23.54 15.17
CA ARG A 9 -5.24 22.81 15.29
C ARG A 9 -4.77 22.79 16.75
N LYS A 10 -4.28 21.63 17.22
CA LYS A 10 -2.91 21.40 17.78
C LYS A 10 -2.81 20.14 18.66
N ALA A 11 -1.67 19.45 18.48
CA ALA A 11 -0.90 18.60 19.41
C ALA A 11 -1.18 17.08 19.49
N PHE A 12 -0.41 16.29 18.71
CA PHE A 12 0.47 15.24 19.26
C PHE A 12 1.71 14.93 18.38
N ILE A 13 2.21 15.86 17.57
CA ILE A 13 3.54 15.77 16.93
C ILE A 13 4.21 17.15 17.02
N GLY A 14 4.79 17.43 18.18
CA GLY A 14 5.67 18.58 18.40
C GLY A 14 7.07 18.22 17.93
N GLY A 15 7.27 18.13 16.62
CA GLY A 15 8.54 17.82 16.00
C GLY A 15 8.39 16.89 14.80
N LEU A 16 8.63 17.43 13.60
CA LEU A 16 8.89 16.72 12.35
C LEU A 16 7.77 16.27 11.40
N LEU A 17 6.50 16.67 11.55
CA LEU A 17 5.54 16.55 10.43
C LEU A 17 5.40 17.87 9.68
N ALA A 18 5.90 17.89 8.45
CA ALA A 18 5.55 18.89 7.45
C ALA A 18 4.99 18.14 6.24
N THR A 19 3.67 18.11 6.11
CA THR A 19 3.01 17.84 4.82
C THR A 19 3.22 19.09 3.97
N VAL A 20 4.11 19.03 2.97
CA VAL A 20 4.34 20.16 2.07
C VAL A 20 3.51 19.96 0.80
N THR A 21 2.52 20.82 0.59
CA THR A 21 1.94 21.06 -0.73
C THR A 21 2.91 21.97 -1.49
N LEU A 22 3.54 21.47 -2.54
CA LEU A 22 4.53 22.22 -3.30
C LEU A 22 3.84 23.28 -4.20
N PRO A 23 4.28 24.55 -4.19
CA PRO A 23 3.89 25.52 -5.20
C PRO A 23 4.60 25.26 -6.54
N SER A 24 3.99 25.71 -7.64
CA SER A 24 4.25 25.35 -9.04
C SER A 24 5.62 25.73 -9.64
N THR A 25 6.62 26.13 -8.84
CA THR A 25 7.94 26.53 -9.35
C THR A 25 9.03 26.24 -8.32
N ILE A 26 9.86 25.22 -8.58
CA ILE A 26 11.15 25.05 -7.90
C ILE A 26 12.25 25.26 -8.93
N ALA A 27 13.14 26.21 -8.64
CA ALA A 27 14.34 26.48 -9.41
C ALA A 27 15.31 25.28 -9.30
N GLN A 28 15.79 24.81 -10.45
CA GLN A 28 16.84 23.80 -10.56
C GLN A 28 18.13 24.26 -9.86
N ALA A 29 18.64 23.46 -8.93
CA ALA A 29 20.01 23.56 -8.49
C ALA A 29 20.94 22.95 -9.55
N ALA A 30 22.03 23.65 -9.88
CA ALA A 30 22.99 23.22 -10.89
C ALA A 30 23.76 21.94 -10.46
N PRO A 31 24.08 21.03 -11.40
CA PRO A 31 24.75 19.77 -11.07
C PRO A 31 26.22 19.99 -10.68
N SER A 32 26.64 19.36 -9.58
CA SER A 32 28.05 19.23 -9.23
C SER A 32 28.71 18.12 -10.07
N LYS A 33 29.99 18.33 -10.43
CA LYS A 33 30.74 17.54 -11.41
C LYS A 33 30.96 16.09 -10.91
N THR A 34 30.37 15.12 -11.62
CA THR A 34 30.60 13.68 -11.46
C THR A 34 31.78 13.22 -12.33
N PRO A 35 32.55 12.18 -11.94
CA PRO A 35 33.56 11.58 -12.81
C PRO A 35 32.88 10.79 -13.93
N SER A 36 33.19 11.14 -15.18
CA SER A 36 32.75 10.46 -16.39
C SER A 36 33.19 9.00 -16.42
N LYS A 37 32.25 8.05 -16.29
CA LYS A 37 32.41 6.67 -16.76
C LYS A 37 31.63 6.51 -18.06
N THR A 38 32.31 5.98 -19.07
CA THR A 38 31.88 5.88 -20.46
C THR A 38 30.49 5.22 -20.58
N PRO A 39 29.51 5.85 -21.26
CA PRO A 39 28.19 5.24 -21.42
C PRO A 39 28.28 3.95 -22.23
N SER A 40 27.56 2.91 -21.77
CA SER A 40 27.16 1.83 -22.66
C SER A 40 26.36 2.43 -23.81
N LYS A 41 26.72 2.06 -25.04
CA LYS A 41 26.19 2.59 -26.31
C LYS A 41 24.65 2.65 -26.27
N ALA A 42 24.09 3.84 -26.47
CA ALA A 42 22.65 4.03 -26.65
C ALA A 42 22.13 3.08 -27.75
N PRO A 43 20.94 2.47 -27.59
CA PRO A 43 20.39 1.57 -28.59
C PRO A 43 20.28 2.29 -29.95
N SER A 44 20.77 1.63 -30.99
CA SER A 44 20.75 2.17 -32.36
C SER A 44 19.31 2.42 -32.82
N PRO A 45 19.04 3.51 -33.57
CA PRO A 45 17.73 3.73 -34.18
C PRO A 45 17.34 2.53 -35.04
N GLY A 46 16.27 1.82 -34.68
CA GLY A 46 15.79 0.61 -35.37
C GLY A 46 15.87 -0.70 -34.58
N ALA A 47 16.44 -0.72 -33.37
CA ALA A 47 16.35 -1.90 -32.50
C ALA A 47 14.93 -2.05 -31.92
N ALA A 48 14.36 -3.25 -32.01
CA ALA A 48 13.08 -3.56 -31.38
C ALA A 48 13.16 -3.30 -29.86
N LEU A 49 12.12 -2.70 -29.29
CA LEU A 49 12.08 -2.42 -27.86
C LEU A 49 12.11 -3.72 -27.04
N PRO A 50 12.76 -3.73 -25.87
CA PRO A 50 12.75 -4.90 -24.99
C PRO A 50 11.33 -5.27 -24.55
N LEU A 51 11.03 -6.57 -24.40
CA LEU A 51 9.70 -7.04 -23.98
C LEU A 51 9.24 -6.49 -22.62
N GLY A 52 10.19 -6.13 -21.75
CA GLY A 52 9.91 -5.49 -20.45
C GLY A 52 9.87 -3.97 -20.50
N SER A 53 9.99 -3.34 -21.67
CA SER A 53 9.70 -1.92 -21.83
C SER A 53 8.24 -1.64 -21.50
N MET A 54 7.95 -0.48 -20.91
CA MET A 54 6.58 -0.10 -20.61
C MET A 54 5.68 -0.08 -21.85
N TYR A 55 6.22 0.24 -23.03
CA TYR A 55 5.51 0.17 -24.30
C TYR A 55 4.90 -1.23 -24.53
N HIS A 56 5.70 -2.30 -24.42
CA HIS A 56 5.20 -3.67 -24.57
C HIS A 56 4.40 -4.14 -23.36
N LEU A 57 4.77 -3.72 -22.16
CA LEU A 57 4.11 -4.14 -20.92
C LEU A 57 2.62 -3.76 -20.92
N VAL A 58 2.28 -2.53 -21.31
CA VAL A 58 0.87 -2.08 -21.32
C VAL A 58 0.03 -2.82 -22.35
N ASP A 59 0.63 -3.32 -23.44
CA ASP A 59 -0.04 -4.20 -24.41
C ASP A 59 -0.25 -5.60 -23.86
N GLN A 60 0.76 -6.15 -23.17
CA GLN A 60 0.70 -7.49 -22.57
C GLN A 60 -0.45 -7.66 -21.57
N ILE A 61 -0.91 -6.58 -20.93
CA ILE A 61 -2.03 -6.58 -19.98
C ILE A 61 -3.31 -5.93 -20.54
N ASN A 62 -3.32 -5.59 -21.83
CA ASN A 62 -4.41 -4.92 -22.55
C ASN A 62 -4.80 -3.52 -22.01
N ALA A 63 -3.90 -2.79 -21.35
CA ALA A 63 -4.19 -1.46 -20.82
C ALA A 63 -4.50 -0.41 -21.91
N ARG A 64 -3.90 -0.53 -23.10
CA ARG A 64 -4.17 0.41 -24.21
C ARG A 64 -5.62 0.42 -24.68
N ALA A 65 -6.35 -0.68 -24.51
CA ALA A 65 -7.76 -0.74 -24.84
C ALA A 65 -8.59 0.23 -23.97
N LEU A 66 -8.16 0.48 -22.73
CA LEU A 66 -8.78 1.47 -21.85
C LEU A 66 -8.30 2.89 -22.21
N TRP A 67 -7.02 3.05 -22.52
CA TRP A 67 -6.48 4.35 -22.96
C TRP A 67 -7.19 4.89 -24.21
N ALA A 68 -7.50 4.03 -25.17
CA ALA A 68 -8.27 4.36 -26.36
C ALA A 68 -9.69 4.88 -26.06
N GLN A 69 -10.22 4.58 -24.86
CA GLN A 69 -11.51 5.07 -24.37
C GLN A 69 -11.36 6.32 -23.47
N GLY A 70 -10.15 6.90 -23.39
CA GLY A 70 -9.85 8.04 -22.52
C GLY A 70 -9.71 7.67 -21.04
N ILE A 71 -9.55 6.38 -20.72
CA ILE A 71 -9.32 5.88 -19.37
C ILE A 71 -7.82 5.70 -19.19
N ASP A 72 -7.18 6.59 -18.44
CA ASP A 72 -5.74 6.67 -18.20
C ASP A 72 -5.37 6.68 -16.70
N GLY A 73 -6.34 6.55 -15.80
CA GLY A 73 -6.18 6.54 -14.35
C GLY A 73 -6.43 7.89 -13.68
N ARG A 74 -6.75 8.95 -14.43
CA ARG A 74 -7.05 10.27 -13.84
C ARG A 74 -8.18 10.23 -12.83
N GLY A 75 -8.03 11.00 -11.75
CA GLY A 75 -8.99 11.02 -10.65
C GLY A 75 -8.88 9.82 -9.71
N VAL A 76 -7.78 9.05 -9.79
CA VAL A 76 -7.43 8.00 -8.83
C VAL A 76 -5.99 8.21 -8.38
N ASN A 77 -5.78 8.30 -7.06
CA ASN A 77 -4.42 8.37 -6.51
C ASN A 77 -4.00 7.03 -5.92
N VAL A 78 -2.73 6.68 -6.14
CA VAL A 78 -2.10 5.44 -5.66
C VAL A 78 -1.05 5.80 -4.62
N ALA A 79 -1.20 5.30 -3.40
CA ALA A 79 -0.18 5.39 -2.38
C ALA A 79 0.90 4.33 -2.61
N VAL A 80 2.14 4.78 -2.79
CA VAL A 80 3.32 3.93 -2.95
C VAL A 80 4.07 3.94 -1.61
N ILE A 81 3.85 2.89 -0.81
CA ILE A 81 4.53 2.70 0.48
C ILE A 81 5.83 1.95 0.21
N ASP A 82 6.94 2.69 0.13
CA ASP A 82 8.21 2.19 -0.42
C ASP A 82 9.40 3.06 0.05
N THR A 83 10.47 3.17 -0.75
CA THR A 83 11.71 3.91 -0.43
C THR A 83 11.65 5.41 -0.75
N GLY A 84 10.51 5.89 -1.26
CA GLY A 84 10.27 7.28 -1.68
C GLY A 84 10.17 7.44 -3.19
N THR A 85 10.24 8.68 -3.67
CA THR A 85 10.28 9.00 -5.13
C THR A 85 11.35 10.03 -5.43
N ALA A 86 12.10 9.84 -6.51
CA ALA A 86 13.06 10.83 -7.00
C ALA A 86 12.37 11.93 -7.84
N PRO A 87 12.91 13.16 -7.86
CA PRO A 87 12.37 14.27 -8.65
C PRO A 87 12.75 14.12 -10.13
N VAL A 88 12.12 13.16 -10.83
CA VAL A 88 12.31 12.92 -12.26
C VAL A 88 11.18 13.52 -13.09
N ALA A 89 11.48 13.93 -14.33
CA ALA A 89 10.54 14.67 -15.18
C ALA A 89 9.22 13.90 -15.41
N GLU A 90 9.29 12.58 -15.54
CA GLU A 90 8.14 11.70 -15.75
C GLU A 90 7.19 11.60 -14.54
N LEU A 91 7.58 12.10 -13.35
CA LEU A 91 6.75 12.14 -12.13
C LEU A 91 6.41 13.56 -11.65
N ALA A 92 6.99 14.60 -12.24
CA ALA A 92 6.94 15.98 -11.70
C ALA A 92 5.52 16.54 -11.47
N HIS A 93 4.53 16.10 -12.23
CA HIS A 93 3.11 16.50 -12.08
C HIS A 93 2.21 15.36 -11.61
N LYS A 94 2.81 14.26 -11.16
CA LYS A 94 2.10 13.06 -10.68
C LYS A 94 2.13 12.95 -9.18
N VAL A 95 3.18 13.43 -8.51
CA VAL A 95 3.30 13.36 -7.06
C VAL A 95 2.34 14.36 -6.41
N VAL A 96 1.30 13.85 -5.77
CA VAL A 96 0.22 14.64 -5.12
C VAL A 96 0.59 15.00 -3.68
N ALA A 97 1.23 14.07 -2.98
CA ALA A 97 1.70 14.26 -1.61
C ALA A 97 2.92 13.39 -1.34
N VAL A 98 3.77 13.83 -0.42
CA VAL A 98 4.94 13.08 0.06
C VAL A 98 4.95 13.03 1.57
N VAL A 99 5.22 11.85 2.10
CA VAL A 99 5.35 11.58 3.54
C VAL A 99 6.62 10.77 3.76
N ASP A 100 7.32 11.06 4.84
CA ASP A 100 8.52 10.33 5.23
C ASP A 100 8.41 9.85 6.67
N LEU A 101 8.34 8.52 6.80
CA LEU A 101 8.32 7.75 8.03
C LEU A 101 9.57 6.88 8.17
N SER A 102 10.56 7.06 7.28
CA SER A 102 11.82 6.34 7.33
C SER A 102 12.74 6.85 8.44
N ALA A 103 13.81 6.09 8.73
CA ALA A 103 14.87 6.56 9.62
C ALA A 103 15.61 7.80 9.07
N GLU A 104 15.49 8.07 7.77
CA GLU A 104 16.11 9.21 7.09
C GLU A 104 15.31 10.51 7.20
N ALA A 105 14.10 10.48 7.80
CA ALA A 105 13.24 11.66 7.89
C ALA A 105 13.91 12.85 8.64
N ALA A 106 14.87 12.55 9.52
CA ALA A 106 15.66 13.54 10.26
C ALA A 106 16.84 14.12 9.47
N VAL A 107 17.20 13.54 8.33
CA VAL A 107 18.34 13.93 7.49
C VAL A 107 17.83 14.82 6.34
N PRO A 108 18.05 16.15 6.36
CA PRO A 108 17.41 17.08 5.42
C PRO A 108 17.60 16.74 3.94
N GLU A 109 18.77 16.24 3.57
CA GLU A 109 19.13 15.88 2.19
C GLU A 109 18.54 14.54 1.70
N ALA A 110 18.18 13.64 2.62
CA ALA A 110 17.57 12.34 2.31
C ALA A 110 16.04 12.36 2.50
N ARG A 111 15.54 13.33 3.25
CA ARG A 111 14.12 13.48 3.57
C ARG A 111 13.28 13.63 2.31
N PHE A 112 12.19 12.87 2.22
CA PHE A 112 11.23 12.86 1.10
C PHE A 112 11.79 12.39 -0.25
N VAL A 113 13.07 12.00 -0.33
CA VAL A 113 13.73 11.61 -1.57
C VAL A 113 13.99 10.10 -1.57
N ASP A 114 13.89 9.49 -2.75
CA ASP A 114 14.26 8.09 -2.93
C ASP A 114 15.77 7.92 -2.97
N THR A 115 16.35 7.59 -1.82
CA THR A 115 17.78 7.30 -1.67
C THR A 115 18.13 5.88 -2.12
N TYR A 116 17.20 4.94 -2.08
CA TYR A 116 17.45 3.54 -2.47
C TYR A 116 17.20 3.28 -3.97
N GLY A 117 16.08 3.77 -4.51
CA GLY A 117 15.71 3.76 -5.93
C GLY A 117 14.51 2.89 -6.31
N HIS A 118 14.02 2.05 -5.39
CA HIS A 118 12.96 1.09 -5.68
C HIS A 118 11.58 1.75 -5.81
N GLY A 119 11.24 2.69 -4.92
CA GLY A 119 9.96 3.40 -4.95
C GLY A 119 9.75 4.24 -6.21
N THR A 120 10.81 4.89 -6.71
CA THR A 120 10.78 5.61 -8.01
C THR A 120 10.47 4.66 -9.16
N HIS A 121 11.07 3.47 -9.15
CA HIS A 121 10.81 2.44 -10.14
C HIS A 121 9.35 1.98 -10.10
N MET A 122 8.77 1.79 -8.90
CA MET A 122 7.36 1.42 -8.73
C MET A 122 6.41 2.54 -9.21
N ALA A 123 6.65 3.78 -8.78
CA ALA A 123 5.87 4.94 -9.19
C ALA A 123 5.90 5.15 -10.71
N GLY A 124 7.04 4.89 -11.35
CA GLY A 124 7.18 4.90 -12.81
C GLY A 124 6.29 3.87 -13.50
N ILE A 125 6.27 2.63 -13.01
CA ILE A 125 5.41 1.56 -13.56
C ILE A 125 3.93 1.94 -13.42
N ILE A 126 3.56 2.53 -12.27
CA ILE A 126 2.16 2.87 -11.98
C ILE A 126 1.69 4.04 -12.85
N ALA A 127 2.39 5.18 -12.80
CA ALA A 127 1.85 6.44 -13.35
C ALA A 127 2.87 7.34 -14.07
N GLY A 128 4.13 6.92 -14.24
CA GLY A 128 5.12 7.75 -14.91
C GLY A 128 4.70 8.09 -16.34
N ALA A 129 4.96 9.30 -16.80
CA ALA A 129 4.60 9.70 -18.16
C ALA A 129 5.62 10.70 -18.70
N THR A 130 6.14 10.47 -19.91
CA THR A 130 6.93 11.47 -20.62
C THR A 130 6.17 12.81 -20.64
N PRO A 131 6.79 13.93 -20.25
CA PRO A 131 6.12 15.23 -20.24
C PRO A 131 5.47 15.56 -21.60
N GLY A 132 4.20 15.97 -21.56
CA GLY A 132 3.39 16.25 -22.76
C GLY A 132 2.85 15.02 -23.49
N ALA A 133 3.25 13.80 -23.12
CA ALA A 133 2.68 12.58 -23.68
C ALA A 133 1.22 12.38 -23.23
N THR A 134 0.42 11.81 -24.13
CA THR A 134 -0.96 11.43 -23.83
C THR A 134 -1.15 9.93 -24.05
N ALA A 135 -1.99 9.31 -23.25
CA ALA A 135 -2.31 7.89 -23.38
C ALA A 135 -2.88 7.55 -24.78
N ALA A 136 -3.64 8.47 -25.38
CA ALA A 136 -4.23 8.32 -26.71
C ALA A 136 -3.16 8.27 -27.84
N ALA A 137 -2.09 9.05 -27.73
CA ALA A 137 -1.04 9.10 -28.75
C ALA A 137 0.14 8.15 -28.46
N ALA A 138 0.20 7.53 -27.28
CA ALA A 138 1.29 6.64 -26.87
C ALA A 138 1.51 5.47 -27.84
N ALA A 139 0.45 4.96 -28.49
CA ALA A 139 0.58 3.86 -29.42
C ALA A 139 1.38 4.20 -30.69
N ALA A 140 1.34 5.46 -31.13
CA ALA A 140 2.11 5.96 -32.26
C ALA A 140 3.52 6.44 -31.87
N ASN A 141 3.83 6.49 -30.56
CA ASN A 141 5.07 7.06 -30.04
C ASN A 141 5.79 6.06 -29.14
N PRO A 142 6.41 5.01 -29.73
CA PRO A 142 6.96 3.89 -28.97
C PRO A 142 8.12 4.25 -28.02
N THR A 143 8.76 5.39 -28.23
CA THR A 143 9.85 5.89 -27.38
C THR A 143 9.36 6.63 -26.13
N TRP A 144 8.07 6.99 -26.05
CA TRP A 144 7.50 7.59 -24.85
C TRP A 144 7.44 6.58 -23.72
N PHE A 145 7.83 7.03 -22.52
CA PHE A 145 7.66 6.26 -21.30
C PHE A 145 6.26 6.52 -20.75
N MET A 146 5.46 5.47 -20.61
CA MET A 146 4.11 5.54 -20.07
C MET A 146 3.89 4.39 -19.08
N GLY A 147 3.68 4.71 -17.82
CA GLY A 147 3.17 3.83 -16.77
C GLY A 147 1.81 3.24 -17.16
N VAL A 148 1.32 2.27 -16.41
CA VAL A 148 0.03 1.61 -16.70
C VAL A 148 -1.15 2.58 -16.61
N ALA A 149 -1.14 3.46 -15.62
CA ALA A 149 -2.14 4.50 -15.36
C ALA A 149 -1.48 5.89 -15.41
N PRO A 150 -1.08 6.37 -16.60
CA PRO A 150 -0.29 7.59 -16.74
C PRO A 150 -1.05 8.86 -16.31
N GLY A 151 -2.37 8.81 -16.12
CA GLY A 151 -3.20 9.88 -15.58
C GLY A 151 -3.37 9.86 -14.05
N ALA A 152 -3.00 8.77 -13.37
CA ALA A 152 -3.14 8.64 -11.92
C ALA A 152 -2.15 9.54 -11.16
N GLY A 153 -2.52 9.93 -9.93
CA GLY A 153 -1.61 10.59 -9.00
C GLY A 153 -0.86 9.58 -8.12
N ILE A 154 0.34 9.96 -7.68
CA ILE A 154 1.18 9.21 -6.75
C ILE A 154 1.20 9.92 -5.40
N VAL A 155 0.88 9.18 -4.34
CA VAL A 155 1.18 9.59 -2.96
C VAL A 155 2.41 8.81 -2.51
N SER A 156 3.53 9.50 -2.39
CA SER A 156 4.81 8.87 -2.04
C SER A 156 4.92 8.75 -0.52
N VAL A 157 4.96 7.52 0.00
CA VAL A 157 5.07 7.24 1.44
C VAL A 157 6.36 6.49 1.70
N LYS A 158 7.41 7.24 2.02
CA LYS A 158 8.74 6.71 2.28
C LYS A 158 8.79 6.07 3.66
N VAL A 159 9.08 4.78 3.71
CA VAL A 159 9.23 3.98 4.94
C VAL A 159 10.62 3.36 5.07
N ALA A 160 11.31 3.14 3.95
CA ALA A 160 12.65 2.56 3.94
C ALA A 160 13.76 3.61 3.81
N ASP A 161 14.91 3.29 4.37
CA ASP A 161 16.14 4.09 4.23
C ASP A 161 16.95 3.73 2.96
N ASN A 162 18.13 4.31 2.80
CA ASN A 162 19.05 4.06 1.69
C ASN A 162 19.53 2.62 1.57
N SER A 163 19.33 1.74 2.56
CA SER A 163 19.60 0.31 2.45
C SER A 163 18.42 -0.50 1.92
N GLY A 164 17.24 0.12 1.80
CA GLY A 164 15.97 -0.57 1.54
C GLY A 164 15.42 -1.28 2.78
N ALA A 165 16.06 -1.14 3.94
CA ALA A 165 15.57 -1.68 5.19
C ALA A 165 14.32 -0.93 5.65
N VAL A 166 13.31 -1.70 6.06
CA VAL A 166 12.06 -1.15 6.59
C VAL A 166 11.55 -2.05 7.72
N ASP A 167 11.19 -1.42 8.83
CA ASP A 167 10.55 -2.09 9.94
C ASP A 167 9.03 -2.20 9.71
N VAL A 168 8.45 -3.33 10.10
CA VAL A 168 7.01 -3.58 9.96
C VAL A 168 6.15 -2.52 10.68
N SER A 169 6.63 -1.91 11.77
CA SER A 169 5.89 -0.81 12.41
C SER A 169 5.82 0.45 11.57
N GLN A 170 6.82 0.74 10.73
CA GLN A 170 6.80 1.86 9.80
C GLN A 170 5.78 1.62 8.69
N VAL A 171 5.71 0.37 8.20
CA VAL A 171 4.71 -0.03 7.19
C VAL A 171 3.30 0.07 7.76
N ILE A 172 3.07 -0.42 8.99
CA ILE A 172 1.77 -0.28 9.66
C ILE A 172 1.39 1.20 9.82
N ALA A 173 2.31 2.03 10.31
CA ALA A 173 2.08 3.47 10.45
C ALA A 173 1.80 4.16 9.10
N ALA A 174 2.44 3.72 8.02
CA ALA A 174 2.19 4.21 6.67
C ALA A 174 0.80 3.83 6.17
N VAL A 175 0.38 2.57 6.35
CA VAL A 175 -0.98 2.12 5.98
C VAL A 175 -2.03 2.90 6.76
N ASP A 176 -1.79 3.17 8.04
CA ASP A 176 -2.67 3.99 8.86
C ASP A 176 -2.76 5.43 8.37
N TRP A 177 -1.62 6.07 8.13
CA TRP A 177 -1.58 7.42 7.59
C TRP A 177 -2.32 7.52 6.26
N VAL A 178 -2.10 6.56 5.35
CA VAL A 178 -2.79 6.50 4.06
C VAL A 178 -4.29 6.35 4.25
N THR A 179 -4.72 5.47 5.16
CA THR A 179 -6.15 5.24 5.43
C THR A 179 -6.82 6.51 5.96
N ASP A 180 -6.16 7.23 6.88
CA ASP A 180 -6.69 8.46 7.48
C ASP A 180 -6.78 9.63 6.48
N HIS A 181 -5.88 9.68 5.49
CA HIS A 181 -5.83 10.76 4.49
C HIS A 181 -6.45 10.36 3.14
N ALA A 182 -6.99 9.14 3.02
CA ALA A 182 -7.47 8.60 1.76
C ALA A 182 -8.58 9.45 1.13
N GLN A 183 -9.49 9.99 1.94
CA GLN A 183 -10.56 10.85 1.43
C GLN A 183 -10.03 12.20 0.95
N GLU A 184 -9.17 12.86 1.74
CA GLU A 184 -8.57 14.17 1.40
C GLU A 184 -7.76 14.08 0.11
N LEU A 185 -6.95 13.03 0.00
CA LEU A 185 -6.01 12.83 -1.10
C LEU A 185 -6.58 11.94 -2.19
N ASN A 186 -7.86 11.55 -2.14
CA ASN A 186 -8.50 10.64 -3.09
C ASN A 186 -7.67 9.38 -3.40
N ILE A 187 -7.07 8.80 -2.35
CA ILE A 187 -6.29 7.57 -2.43
C ILE A 187 -7.27 6.40 -2.50
N ARG A 188 -7.17 5.61 -3.57
CA ARG A 188 -8.03 4.43 -3.76
C ARG A 188 -7.25 3.13 -3.87
N VAL A 189 -5.93 3.21 -3.98
CA VAL A 189 -5.05 2.06 -4.14
C VAL A 189 -3.83 2.24 -3.25
N ILE A 190 -3.44 1.19 -2.52
CA ILE A 190 -2.14 1.06 -1.86
C ILE A 190 -1.33 0.03 -2.63
N ASN A 191 -0.14 0.42 -3.06
CA ASN A 191 0.88 -0.46 -3.56
C ASN A 191 1.88 -0.80 -2.44
N LEU A 192 1.91 -2.05 -2.01
CA LEU A 192 2.86 -2.59 -1.03
C LEU A 192 3.80 -3.57 -1.71
N SER A 193 4.92 -3.03 -2.21
CA SER A 193 6.03 -3.81 -2.76
C SER A 193 7.04 -4.20 -1.66
N TYR A 194 6.51 -4.58 -0.50
CA TYR A 194 7.23 -5.00 0.70
C TYR A 194 6.87 -6.44 1.04
N SER A 195 7.82 -7.17 1.61
CA SER A 195 7.61 -8.49 2.18
C SER A 195 8.22 -8.57 3.57
N SER A 196 7.41 -8.88 4.59
CA SER A 196 7.96 -9.46 5.81
C SER A 196 8.00 -10.98 5.62
N GLY A 197 9.18 -11.60 5.71
CA GLY A 197 9.36 -13.05 5.87
C GLY A 197 8.81 -13.62 7.20
N ALA A 198 7.98 -12.86 7.92
CA ALA A 198 7.35 -13.26 9.17
C ALA A 198 6.58 -14.58 9.00
N ASN A 199 6.77 -15.50 9.93
CA ASN A 199 6.09 -16.79 9.96
C ASN A 199 4.85 -16.76 10.85
N LEU A 200 3.90 -15.89 10.51
CA LEU A 200 2.66 -15.71 11.25
C LEU A 200 1.43 -16.10 10.42
N PRO A 201 0.42 -16.73 11.04
CA PRO A 201 -0.92 -16.75 10.46
C PRO A 201 -1.42 -15.32 10.27
N TYR A 202 -1.99 -15.01 9.10
CA TYR A 202 -2.52 -13.67 8.82
C TYR A 202 -3.56 -13.23 9.86
N THR A 203 -4.31 -14.18 10.44
CA THR A 203 -5.37 -13.93 11.43
C THR A 203 -4.89 -13.30 12.75
N ILE A 204 -3.59 -13.27 13.00
CA ILE A 204 -3.00 -12.61 14.18
C ILE A 204 -1.93 -11.57 13.81
N ASP A 205 -1.58 -11.45 12.54
CA ASP A 205 -0.53 -10.55 12.07
C ASP A 205 -0.99 -9.08 12.14
N PRO A 206 -0.26 -8.19 12.86
CA PRO A 206 -0.61 -6.78 12.95
C PRO A 206 -0.52 -6.04 11.60
N LEU A 207 0.33 -6.49 10.65
CA LEU A 207 0.36 -5.92 9.32
C LEU A 207 -0.89 -6.32 8.51
N ALA A 208 -1.28 -7.59 8.57
CA ALA A 208 -2.55 -8.07 8.00
C ALA A 208 -3.74 -7.26 8.55
N PHE A 209 -3.77 -7.03 9.86
CA PHE A 209 -4.79 -6.20 10.49
C PHE A 209 -4.83 -4.77 9.92
N ALA A 210 -3.68 -4.13 9.72
CA ALA A 210 -3.61 -2.79 9.14
C ALA A 210 -4.12 -2.75 7.69
N VAL A 211 -3.72 -3.70 6.85
CA VAL A 211 -4.16 -3.73 5.44
C VAL A 211 -5.63 -4.10 5.29
N GLU A 212 -6.18 -4.96 6.16
CA GLU A 212 -7.62 -5.23 6.19
C GLU A 212 -8.44 -3.98 6.54
N ARG A 213 -7.90 -3.07 7.36
CA ARG A 213 -8.57 -1.79 7.66
C ARG A 213 -8.61 -0.88 6.45
N ALA A 214 -7.50 -0.72 5.74
CA ALA A 214 -7.48 0.01 4.48
C ALA A 214 -8.46 -0.60 3.47
N TRP A 215 -8.48 -1.94 3.38
CA TRP A 215 -9.42 -2.68 2.54
C TRP A 215 -10.89 -2.36 2.85
N ARG A 216 -11.26 -2.44 4.12
CA ARG A 216 -12.63 -2.12 4.58
C ARG A 216 -12.97 -0.63 4.46
N ALA A 217 -11.98 0.25 4.45
CA ALA A 217 -12.15 1.68 4.16
C ALA A 217 -12.34 1.97 2.66
N GLY A 218 -12.39 0.94 1.80
CA GLY A 218 -12.63 1.10 0.36
C GLY A 218 -11.36 1.33 -0.47
N ILE A 219 -10.19 1.08 0.12
CA ILE A 219 -8.89 1.22 -0.53
C ILE A 219 -8.42 -0.16 -0.99
N VAL A 220 -8.12 -0.33 -2.28
CA VAL A 220 -7.60 -1.59 -2.80
C VAL A 220 -6.14 -1.74 -2.38
N VAL A 221 -5.80 -2.82 -1.69
CA VAL A 221 -4.41 -3.12 -1.32
C VAL A 221 -3.85 -4.17 -2.28
N VAL A 222 -2.73 -3.83 -2.93
CA VAL A 222 -2.01 -4.70 -3.86
C VAL A 222 -0.64 -5.03 -3.28
N ALA A 223 -0.37 -6.32 -3.09
CA ALA A 223 0.82 -6.81 -2.40
C ALA A 223 1.64 -7.76 -3.28
N ALA A 224 2.96 -7.62 -3.23
CA ALA A 224 3.89 -8.52 -3.90
C ALA A 224 3.90 -9.92 -3.26
N ALA A 225 3.90 -10.98 -4.07
CA ALA A 225 3.86 -12.36 -3.60
C ALA A 225 5.16 -12.88 -2.92
N GLY A 226 6.30 -12.26 -3.20
CA GLY A 226 7.62 -12.68 -2.71
C GLY A 226 8.58 -13.12 -3.83
N ASN A 227 9.88 -13.12 -3.52
CA ASN A 227 10.98 -13.40 -4.47
C ASN A 227 11.99 -14.44 -3.93
N ASP A 228 11.60 -15.26 -2.96
CA ASP A 228 12.47 -16.18 -2.20
C ASP A 228 12.72 -17.52 -2.92
N GLY A 229 12.36 -17.59 -4.20
CA GLY A 229 12.56 -18.76 -5.04
C GLY A 229 11.49 -19.84 -4.89
N ARG A 230 11.51 -20.79 -5.83
CA ARG A 230 10.47 -21.82 -5.96
C ARG A 230 10.45 -22.85 -4.82
N SER A 231 11.49 -22.90 -4.00
CA SER A 231 11.54 -23.74 -2.80
C SER A 231 10.74 -23.15 -1.65
N GLU A 232 10.53 -21.83 -1.63
CA GLU A 232 9.65 -21.19 -0.65
C GLU A 232 8.19 -21.55 -0.98
N LYS A 233 7.51 -22.12 0.00
CA LYS A 233 6.17 -22.71 -0.13
C LYS A 233 5.08 -21.85 0.48
N ARG A 234 5.36 -20.58 0.73
CA ARG A 234 4.39 -19.63 1.25
C ARG A 234 4.67 -18.24 0.73
N LEU A 235 3.60 -17.50 0.44
CA LEU A 235 3.69 -16.08 0.15
C LEU A 235 4.31 -15.32 1.33
N SER A 236 4.91 -14.17 1.06
CA SER A 236 5.38 -13.27 2.11
C SER A 236 4.22 -12.39 2.62
N ALA A 237 4.25 -11.93 3.88
CA ALA A 237 3.24 -10.98 4.35
C ALA A 237 3.50 -9.60 3.72
N PRO A 238 2.46 -8.83 3.33
CA PRO A 238 1.04 -9.07 3.61
C PRO A 238 0.30 -9.92 2.55
N ALA A 239 0.96 -10.44 1.51
CA ALA A 239 0.29 -11.24 0.48
C ALA A 239 -0.30 -12.58 0.99
N THR A 240 0.13 -13.04 2.17
CA THR A 240 -0.50 -14.16 2.91
C THR A 240 -1.94 -13.86 3.35
N ASP A 241 -2.31 -12.59 3.51
CA ASP A 241 -3.66 -12.17 3.82
C ASP A 241 -4.57 -12.42 2.59
N PRO A 242 -5.68 -13.17 2.74
CA PRO A 242 -6.58 -13.44 1.64
C PRO A 242 -7.46 -12.25 1.25
N TYR A 243 -7.56 -11.18 2.04
CA TYR A 243 -8.31 -9.97 1.65
C TYR A 243 -7.60 -9.21 0.52
N VAL A 244 -6.29 -9.00 0.64
CA VAL A 244 -5.51 -8.19 -0.31
C VAL A 244 -5.33 -8.89 -1.67
N ILE A 245 -4.91 -8.14 -2.69
CA ILE A 245 -4.55 -8.71 -4.01
C ILE A 245 -3.07 -9.11 -3.98
N ALA A 246 -2.80 -10.42 -3.86
CA ALA A 246 -1.45 -10.97 -3.94
C ALA A 246 -1.04 -11.20 -5.39
N VAL A 247 0.06 -10.59 -5.80
CA VAL A 247 0.51 -10.56 -7.21
C VAL A 247 1.83 -11.29 -7.38
N ALA A 248 1.80 -12.35 -8.20
CA ALA A 248 3.01 -13.04 -8.63
C ALA A 248 3.61 -12.42 -9.90
N ALA A 249 4.93 -12.54 -10.05
CA ALA A 249 5.60 -12.10 -11.26
C ALA A 249 5.52 -13.14 -12.39
N ALA A 250 5.33 -12.65 -13.61
CA ALA A 250 5.46 -13.43 -14.84
C ALA A 250 6.60 -12.87 -15.71
N GLU A 251 7.32 -13.75 -16.39
CA GLU A 251 8.39 -13.39 -17.33
C GLU A 251 7.88 -13.49 -18.78
N PRO A 252 7.84 -12.38 -19.54
CA PRO A 252 7.40 -12.40 -20.93
C PRO A 252 8.37 -13.19 -21.82
N LYS A 253 7.81 -13.88 -22.82
CA LYS A 253 8.51 -14.59 -23.88
C LYS A 253 8.22 -13.96 -25.24
N GLY A 254 9.17 -14.09 -26.17
CA GLY A 254 9.06 -13.49 -27.51
C GLY A 254 7.92 -14.05 -28.38
N ASN A 255 7.21 -15.08 -27.93
CA ASN A 255 6.07 -15.68 -28.62
C ASN A 255 4.71 -15.24 -28.05
N GLY A 256 4.67 -14.14 -27.28
CA GLY A 256 3.44 -13.63 -26.64
C GLY A 256 2.97 -14.45 -25.44
N ARG A 257 3.76 -15.43 -24.99
CA ARG A 257 3.50 -16.22 -23.78
C ARG A 257 4.33 -15.73 -22.61
N PHE A 258 4.07 -16.31 -21.45
CA PHE A 258 4.78 -16.05 -20.21
C PHE A 258 5.23 -17.36 -19.57
N LYS A 259 6.29 -17.28 -18.76
CA LYS A 259 6.64 -18.35 -17.81
C LYS A 259 6.73 -17.80 -16.39
N VAL A 260 6.66 -18.69 -15.43
CA VAL A 260 6.99 -18.39 -14.03
C VAL A 260 8.51 -18.16 -13.92
N PRO A 261 8.99 -17.05 -13.33
CA PRO A 261 10.41 -16.84 -13.05
C PRO A 261 11.00 -17.90 -12.10
N GLN A 262 12.33 -18.05 -12.05
CA GLN A 262 12.96 -19.01 -11.13
C GLN A 262 12.97 -18.51 -9.67
N TRP A 263 13.00 -17.21 -9.48
CA TRP A 263 12.98 -16.54 -8.18
C TRP A 263 11.57 -16.33 -7.61
N ALA A 264 10.51 -16.70 -8.35
CA ALA A 264 9.14 -16.52 -7.86
C ALA A 264 8.86 -17.43 -6.65
N THR A 265 8.33 -16.85 -5.58
CA THR A 265 7.79 -17.58 -4.42
C THR A 265 6.51 -18.32 -4.80
N SER A 266 6.26 -19.47 -4.18
CA SER A 266 4.98 -20.20 -4.32
C SER A 266 4.05 -19.97 -3.14
N GLY A 267 2.76 -20.13 -3.37
CA GLY A 267 1.78 -20.34 -2.30
C GLY A 267 1.84 -21.75 -1.71
N ASP A 268 1.18 -21.93 -0.58
CA ASP A 268 1.16 -23.22 0.15
C ASP A 268 0.18 -24.24 -0.46
N GLY A 269 -0.68 -23.79 -1.38
CA GLY A 269 -1.76 -24.57 -1.98
C GLY A 269 -3.15 -24.21 -1.44
N VAL A 270 -3.22 -23.58 -0.27
CA VAL A 270 -4.43 -22.98 0.30
C VAL A 270 -4.47 -21.49 -0.07
N ARG A 271 -3.44 -20.74 0.31
CA ARG A 271 -3.20 -19.35 -0.11
C ARG A 271 -2.15 -19.33 -1.21
N ASN A 272 -2.63 -19.17 -2.44
CA ASN A 272 -1.81 -18.93 -3.63
C ASN A 272 -1.92 -17.47 -4.06
N PRO A 273 -1.03 -16.95 -4.94
CA PRO A 273 -1.22 -15.63 -5.53
C PRO A 273 -2.59 -15.54 -6.20
N ASP A 274 -3.22 -14.36 -6.18
CA ASP A 274 -4.54 -14.16 -6.78
C ASP A 274 -4.45 -14.16 -8.31
N LEU A 275 -3.42 -13.49 -8.84
CA LEU A 275 -3.08 -13.46 -10.27
C LEU A 275 -1.59 -13.14 -10.47
N SER A 276 -1.18 -13.09 -11.73
CA SER A 276 0.17 -12.69 -12.14
C SER A 276 0.17 -11.45 -13.03
N ALA A 277 1.24 -10.69 -13.00
CA ALA A 277 1.50 -9.61 -13.94
C ALA A 277 2.97 -9.63 -14.40
N PRO A 278 3.32 -8.96 -15.51
CA PRO A 278 4.71 -8.82 -15.94
C PRO A 278 5.57 -8.23 -14.81
N GLY A 279 6.62 -8.97 -14.41
CA GLY A 279 7.49 -8.56 -13.30
C GLY A 279 8.97 -8.88 -13.49
N ALA A 280 9.35 -9.48 -14.63
CA ALA A 280 10.75 -9.79 -14.93
C ALA A 280 11.29 -8.86 -16.02
N SER A 281 12.50 -8.34 -15.80
CA SER A 281 13.21 -7.43 -16.70
C SER A 281 12.41 -6.18 -17.10
N VAL A 282 11.65 -5.61 -16.17
CA VAL A 282 10.80 -4.42 -16.40
C VAL A 282 11.68 -3.17 -16.42
N HIS A 283 11.54 -2.34 -17.45
CA HIS A 283 12.24 -1.07 -17.56
C HIS A 283 11.32 0.04 -17.01
N SER A 284 11.73 0.69 -15.93
CA SER A 284 11.00 1.80 -15.32
C SER A 284 11.94 2.95 -14.97
N LEU A 285 11.39 4.01 -14.38
CA LEU A 285 12.13 5.20 -14.00
C LEU A 285 13.28 4.88 -13.04
N ARG A 286 14.43 5.46 -13.36
CA ARG A 286 15.65 5.45 -12.57
C ARG A 286 15.56 6.52 -11.49
N ALA A 287 16.08 6.24 -10.31
CA ALA A 287 16.42 7.25 -9.30
C ALA A 287 17.91 7.56 -9.40
N PRO A 288 18.34 8.68 -9.98
CA PRO A 288 19.76 8.96 -10.18
C PRO A 288 20.51 9.06 -8.84
N ASN A 289 21.68 8.42 -8.78
CA ASN A 289 22.57 8.39 -7.60
C ASN A 289 21.98 7.67 -6.38
N SER A 290 20.89 6.93 -6.54
CA SER A 290 20.36 6.08 -5.49
C SER A 290 21.27 4.86 -5.26
N ARG A 291 21.16 4.17 -4.13
CA ARG A 291 22.00 3.00 -3.85
C ARG A 291 21.91 1.92 -4.93
N ILE A 292 20.69 1.52 -5.34
CA ILE A 292 20.53 0.53 -6.41
C ILE A 292 21.20 1.00 -7.69
N ASP A 293 21.05 2.28 -8.04
CA ASP A 293 21.61 2.86 -9.24
C ASP A 293 23.15 2.79 -9.27
N LEU A 294 23.79 3.03 -8.12
CA LEU A 294 25.25 2.98 -7.98
C LEU A 294 25.79 1.54 -7.88
N GLU A 295 25.07 0.66 -7.18
CA GLU A 295 25.56 -0.69 -6.83
C GLU A 295 25.15 -1.76 -7.86
N ASN A 296 24.19 -1.49 -8.75
CA ASN A 296 23.67 -2.47 -9.72
C ASN A 296 23.79 -1.99 -11.18
N PRO A 297 25.00 -1.82 -11.74
CA PRO A 297 25.20 -1.27 -13.08
C PRO A 297 24.57 -2.11 -14.21
N SER A 298 24.29 -3.39 -13.99
CA SER A 298 23.61 -4.27 -14.95
C SER A 298 22.12 -3.93 -15.15
N GLY A 299 21.54 -3.15 -14.23
CA GLY A 299 20.20 -2.61 -14.30
C GLY A 299 20.12 -1.27 -15.05
N TYR A 300 21.23 -0.55 -15.21
CA TYR A 300 21.23 0.72 -15.95
C TYR A 300 20.81 0.50 -17.41
N VAL A 301 19.83 1.27 -17.87
CA VAL A 301 19.37 1.25 -19.28
C VAL A 301 19.81 2.53 -19.98
N ASP A 302 19.39 3.67 -19.45
CA ASP A 302 19.76 5.00 -19.91
C ASP A 302 19.63 6.02 -18.77
N GLU A 303 19.78 7.32 -19.06
CA GLU A 303 19.72 8.39 -18.05
C GLU A 303 18.39 8.43 -17.28
N ARG A 304 17.31 7.95 -17.90
CA ARG A 304 15.94 7.97 -17.39
C ARG A 304 15.50 6.63 -16.82
N LEU A 305 16.02 5.52 -17.36
CA LEU A 305 15.49 4.18 -17.14
C LEU A 305 16.46 3.23 -16.44
N PHE A 306 15.88 2.42 -15.57
CA PHE A 306 16.52 1.32 -14.87
C PHE A 306 15.69 0.05 -15.05
N LYS A 307 16.35 -1.11 -15.10
CA LYS A 307 15.73 -2.42 -15.29
C LYS A 307 15.69 -3.17 -13.96
N GLY A 308 14.49 -3.61 -13.56
CA GLY A 308 14.23 -4.35 -12.33
C GLY A 308 13.52 -5.69 -12.58
N SER A 309 13.58 -6.59 -11.60
CA SER A 309 12.83 -7.86 -11.62
C SER A 309 12.32 -8.19 -10.22
N GLY A 310 11.06 -8.56 -10.11
CA GLY A 310 10.43 -8.90 -8.84
C GLY A 310 8.91 -8.95 -8.92
N SER A 311 8.29 -9.57 -7.92
CA SER A 311 6.86 -9.45 -7.66
C SER A 311 6.45 -8.02 -7.27
N SER A 312 7.39 -7.19 -6.80
CA SER A 312 7.24 -5.74 -6.61
C SER A 312 6.80 -5.04 -7.90
N GLN A 313 7.48 -5.29 -9.01
CA GLN A 313 7.14 -4.74 -10.33
C GLN A 313 5.75 -5.22 -10.76
N ALA A 314 5.45 -6.50 -10.55
CA ALA A 314 4.14 -7.06 -10.89
C ALA A 314 3.00 -6.42 -10.06
N ALA A 315 3.22 -6.18 -8.76
CA ALA A 315 2.29 -5.46 -7.90
C ALA A 315 2.07 -4.02 -8.40
N ALA A 316 3.12 -3.30 -8.79
CA ALA A 316 3.01 -1.96 -9.37
C ALA A 316 2.20 -1.95 -10.68
N VAL A 317 2.37 -2.96 -11.54
CA VAL A 317 1.56 -3.13 -12.76
C VAL A 317 0.08 -3.29 -12.41
N VAL A 318 -0.24 -4.15 -11.44
CA VAL A 318 -1.62 -4.36 -10.99
C VAL A 318 -2.18 -3.11 -10.32
N SER A 319 -1.41 -2.38 -9.52
CA SER A 319 -1.82 -1.11 -8.90
C SER A 319 -2.23 -0.08 -9.94
N GLY A 320 -1.45 0.07 -11.02
CA GLY A 320 -1.85 0.93 -12.15
C GLY A 320 -3.11 0.41 -12.86
N ALA A 321 -3.23 -0.89 -13.08
CA ALA A 321 -4.43 -1.46 -13.68
C ALA A 321 -5.69 -1.28 -12.82
N VAL A 322 -5.56 -1.34 -11.49
CA VAL A 322 -6.64 -1.00 -10.55
C VAL A 322 -7.03 0.47 -10.69
N ALA A 323 -6.07 1.39 -10.82
CA ALA A 323 -6.36 2.81 -11.03
C ALA A 323 -7.14 3.05 -12.34
N LEU A 324 -6.77 2.39 -13.44
CA LEU A 324 -7.55 2.40 -14.68
C LEU A 324 -8.98 1.87 -14.45
N LEU A 325 -9.12 0.75 -13.75
CA LEU A 325 -10.40 0.11 -13.50
C LEU A 325 -11.33 0.97 -12.63
N LEU A 326 -10.76 1.65 -11.63
CA LEU A 326 -11.49 2.54 -10.73
C LEU A 326 -11.85 3.87 -11.40
N GLN A 327 -11.08 4.37 -12.35
CA GLN A 327 -11.55 5.47 -13.18
C GLN A 327 -12.74 5.03 -14.04
N ALA A 328 -12.65 3.86 -14.68
CA ALA A 328 -13.72 3.33 -15.52
C ALA A 328 -15.01 3.05 -14.73
N ARG A 329 -14.87 2.59 -13.49
CA ARG A 329 -15.98 2.20 -12.60
C ARG A 329 -15.72 2.67 -11.16
N PRO A 330 -15.99 3.96 -10.85
CA PRO A 330 -15.62 4.58 -9.56
C PRO A 330 -16.25 3.95 -8.31
N GLY A 331 -17.43 3.33 -8.46
CA GLY A 331 -18.20 2.73 -7.39
C GLY A 331 -17.82 1.29 -7.02
N LEU A 332 -16.80 0.70 -7.65
CA LEU A 332 -16.35 -0.65 -7.28
C LEU A 332 -15.78 -0.68 -5.87
N THR A 333 -16.17 -1.71 -5.11
CA THR A 333 -15.53 -2.05 -3.83
C THR A 333 -14.23 -2.83 -4.07
N PRO A 334 -13.31 -2.89 -3.09
CA PRO A 334 -12.12 -3.71 -3.20
C PRO A 334 -12.39 -5.19 -3.50
N ASP A 335 -13.42 -5.78 -2.87
CA ASP A 335 -13.83 -7.17 -3.13
C ASP A 335 -14.24 -7.37 -4.60
N GLN A 336 -14.98 -6.42 -5.16
CA GLN A 336 -15.39 -6.47 -6.56
C GLN A 336 -14.19 -6.30 -7.50
N VAL A 337 -13.28 -5.37 -7.22
CA VAL A 337 -12.04 -5.18 -7.99
C VAL A 337 -11.25 -6.49 -8.02
N LYS A 338 -11.01 -7.11 -6.86
CA LYS A 338 -10.29 -8.38 -6.76
C LYS A 338 -10.95 -9.48 -7.58
N ALA A 339 -12.26 -9.68 -7.42
CA ALA A 339 -13.00 -10.70 -8.17
C ALA A 339 -12.99 -10.45 -9.68
N LEU A 340 -13.10 -9.19 -10.12
CA LEU A 340 -13.04 -8.83 -11.53
C LEU A 340 -11.68 -9.17 -12.14
N LEU A 341 -10.58 -8.78 -11.48
CA LEU A 341 -9.23 -9.03 -11.95
C LEU A 341 -8.89 -10.54 -11.97
N MET A 342 -9.25 -11.28 -10.92
CA MET A 342 -9.03 -12.72 -10.85
C MET A 342 -9.83 -13.46 -11.92
N SER A 343 -11.12 -13.15 -12.05
CA SER A 343 -11.98 -13.87 -12.98
C SER A 343 -11.65 -13.56 -14.44
N SER A 344 -11.12 -12.36 -14.74
CA SER A 344 -10.72 -11.95 -16.09
C SER A 344 -9.29 -12.33 -16.49
N ALA A 345 -8.48 -12.83 -15.57
CA ALA A 345 -7.10 -13.17 -15.84
C ALA A 345 -6.99 -14.22 -16.98
N ASN A 346 -6.01 -14.03 -17.86
CA ASN A 346 -5.72 -14.95 -18.94
C ASN A 346 -4.97 -16.18 -18.40
N SER A 347 -5.71 -17.25 -18.17
CA SER A 347 -5.19 -18.52 -17.64
C SER A 347 -4.31 -19.31 -18.63
N GLY A 348 -4.34 -18.95 -19.93
CA GLY A 348 -3.56 -19.62 -20.99
C GLY A 348 -2.22 -18.95 -21.33
N ALA A 349 -2.03 -17.70 -20.89
CA ALA A 349 -0.84 -16.90 -21.19
C ALA A 349 0.44 -17.47 -20.56
N ILE A 350 0.35 -18.03 -19.35
CA ILE A 350 1.48 -18.61 -18.61
C ILE A 350 1.53 -20.12 -18.87
N SER A 351 2.68 -20.66 -19.26
CA SER A 351 2.82 -22.09 -19.59
C SER A 351 4.15 -22.71 -19.15
N PRO A 352 4.14 -23.81 -18.36
CA PRO A 352 2.96 -24.33 -17.64
C PRO A 352 2.43 -23.29 -16.64
N ARG A 353 1.16 -23.41 -16.22
CA ARG A 353 0.54 -22.58 -15.18
C ARG A 353 0.29 -23.36 -13.89
N PRO A 354 1.29 -23.57 -13.03
CA PRO A 354 1.03 -24.07 -11.70
C PRO A 354 0.38 -22.96 -10.86
N VAL A 355 -0.85 -23.20 -10.39
CA VAL A 355 -1.67 -22.21 -9.63
C VAL A 355 -0.91 -21.62 -8.45
N LYS A 356 -0.10 -22.44 -7.76
CA LYS A 356 0.74 -21.98 -6.64
C LYS A 356 1.71 -20.85 -6.99
N PHE A 357 2.08 -20.71 -8.26
CA PHE A 357 3.00 -19.66 -8.74
C PHE A 357 2.31 -18.57 -9.57
N ALA A 358 1.15 -18.88 -10.17
CA ALA A 358 0.56 -18.04 -11.21
C ALA A 358 -0.86 -17.55 -10.89
N GLY A 359 -1.46 -18.02 -9.80
CA GLY A 359 -2.84 -17.69 -9.45
C GLY A 359 -3.82 -17.97 -10.57
N ALA A 360 -4.78 -17.07 -10.77
CA ALA A 360 -5.79 -17.17 -11.83
C ALA A 360 -5.21 -17.09 -13.26
N GLY A 361 -4.04 -16.47 -13.44
CA GLY A 361 -3.41 -16.25 -14.74
C GLY A 361 -2.82 -14.85 -14.87
N LEU A 362 -2.44 -14.48 -16.09
CA LEU A 362 -1.91 -13.14 -16.37
C LEU A 362 -3.03 -12.09 -16.34
N LEU A 363 -2.77 -10.95 -15.72
CA LEU A 363 -3.64 -9.77 -15.72
C LEU A 363 -4.15 -9.42 -17.14
N ASP A 364 -5.46 -9.19 -17.26
CA ASP A 364 -6.10 -8.57 -18.43
C ASP A 364 -7.10 -7.51 -17.93
N VAL A 365 -6.66 -6.25 -17.92
CA VAL A 365 -7.46 -5.14 -17.38
C VAL A 365 -8.64 -4.77 -18.29
N ALA A 366 -8.50 -4.99 -19.59
CA ALA A 366 -9.57 -4.76 -20.56
C ALA A 366 -10.70 -5.76 -20.40
N ALA A 367 -10.37 -7.04 -20.20
CA ALA A 367 -11.34 -8.06 -19.87
C ALA A 367 -12.00 -7.77 -18.51
N ALA A 368 -11.25 -7.31 -17.50
CA ALA A 368 -11.81 -6.94 -16.20
C ALA A 368 -12.86 -5.82 -16.34
N ALA A 369 -12.54 -4.76 -17.09
CA ALA A 369 -13.39 -3.59 -17.28
C ALA A 369 -14.74 -3.91 -17.96
N ARG A 370 -14.79 -4.90 -18.85
CA ARG A 370 -16.00 -5.30 -19.57
C ARG A 370 -16.89 -6.31 -18.83
N ARG A 371 -16.37 -6.96 -17.79
CA ARG A 371 -17.15 -7.96 -17.03
C ARG A 371 -18.26 -7.30 -16.20
N PRO A 372 -19.42 -7.95 -16.06
CA PRO A 372 -20.44 -7.53 -15.11
C PRO A 372 -19.87 -7.42 -13.70
N VAL A 373 -20.31 -6.42 -12.93
CA VAL A 373 -19.86 -6.24 -11.55
C VAL A 373 -20.41 -7.41 -10.70
N PRO A 374 -19.55 -8.22 -10.07
CA PRO A 374 -20.02 -9.34 -9.26
C PRO A 374 -20.61 -8.84 -7.95
N ASN A 375 -21.64 -9.53 -7.44
CA ASN A 375 -22.09 -9.36 -6.07
C ASN A 375 -21.22 -10.24 -5.14
N THR A 376 -20.04 -9.72 -4.79
CA THR A 376 -19.04 -10.46 -4.01
C THR A 376 -18.70 -9.70 -2.72
N VAL A 377 -18.59 -10.45 -1.63
CA VAL A 377 -18.10 -9.98 -0.33
C VAL A 377 -17.18 -11.06 0.20
N GLN A 378 -15.99 -10.67 0.64
CA GLN A 378 -15.05 -11.62 1.24
C GLN A 378 -15.48 -11.99 2.66
N THR A 379 -15.41 -13.28 3.00
CA THR A 379 -15.86 -13.83 4.30
C THR A 379 -14.73 -14.49 5.08
N TRP A 380 -13.48 -14.14 4.79
CA TRP A 380 -12.31 -14.68 5.49
C TRP A 380 -12.31 -14.22 6.95
N THR A 381 -11.76 -15.04 7.85
CA THR A 381 -11.58 -14.67 9.25
C THR A 381 -10.67 -13.45 9.33
N PRO A 382 -11.13 -12.30 9.86
CA PRO A 382 -10.30 -11.12 9.99
C PRO A 382 -9.08 -11.36 10.89
N SER A 383 -7.98 -10.68 10.58
CA SER A 383 -6.89 -10.51 11.53
C SER A 383 -7.37 -9.77 12.78
N ASN A 384 -6.85 -10.14 13.94
CA ASN A 384 -7.01 -9.38 15.18
C ASN A 384 -5.73 -8.63 15.58
N GLY A 385 -4.64 -8.77 14.81
CA GLY A 385 -3.35 -8.12 15.05
C GLY A 385 -2.71 -8.42 16.40
N SER A 386 -3.05 -9.54 17.05
CA SER A 386 -2.61 -9.83 18.42
C SER A 386 -1.16 -10.32 18.54
N ALA A 387 -0.50 -10.66 17.43
CA ALA A 387 0.88 -11.12 17.47
C ALA A 387 1.82 -9.96 17.90
N PRO A 388 2.85 -10.26 18.72
CA PRO A 388 3.90 -9.29 19.04
C PRO A 388 4.60 -8.77 17.78
N LEU A 389 5.06 -7.51 17.81
CA LEU A 389 5.72 -6.88 16.67
C LEU A 389 7.00 -7.63 16.26
N ASP A 390 7.72 -8.17 17.23
CA ASP A 390 8.91 -9.00 16.97
C ASP A 390 8.61 -10.26 16.18
N ALA A 391 7.45 -10.87 16.41
CA ALA A 391 7.05 -12.05 15.65
C ALA A 391 6.69 -11.70 14.19
N ALA A 392 6.35 -10.43 13.94
CA ALA A 392 6.12 -9.87 12.62
C ALA A 392 7.42 -9.33 11.96
N ARG A 393 8.56 -9.35 12.68
CA ARG A 393 9.90 -9.03 12.15
C ARG A 393 10.60 -10.28 11.64
N VAL A 394 11.60 -10.07 10.78
CA VAL A 394 12.30 -11.16 10.08
C VAL A 394 13.80 -11.19 10.42
N ASP A 395 14.39 -10.03 10.68
CA ASP A 395 15.81 -9.87 11.00
C ASP A 395 16.03 -8.94 12.21
N GLN A 396 17.22 -9.02 12.82
CA GLN A 396 17.70 -8.05 13.81
C GLN A 396 17.81 -6.67 13.14
N MET A 397 16.71 -5.92 13.16
CA MET A 397 16.66 -4.55 12.69
C MET A 397 17.32 -3.65 13.73
N LEU A 398 18.04 -2.62 13.30
CA LEU A 398 18.57 -1.59 14.19
C LEU A 398 17.58 -0.43 14.27
N ASN A 399 17.45 0.21 15.43
CA ASN A 399 16.71 1.46 15.56
C ASN A 399 17.47 2.60 14.86
N ALA A 400 16.86 3.80 14.81
CA ALA A 400 17.50 5.00 14.25
C ALA A 400 18.83 5.40 14.92
N LEU A 401 19.20 4.78 16.04
CA LEU A 401 20.45 4.99 16.79
C LEU A 401 21.46 3.84 16.60
N GLY A 402 21.20 2.88 15.72
CA GLY A 402 22.09 1.75 15.45
C GLY A 402 22.07 0.62 16.49
N ALA A 403 21.08 0.59 17.39
CA ALA A 403 20.93 -0.47 18.40
C ALA A 403 19.90 -1.53 17.95
N PRO A 404 20.09 -2.84 18.24
CA PRO A 404 19.11 -3.88 17.92
C PRO A 404 17.72 -3.57 18.47
N LEU A 405 16.71 -3.63 17.61
CA LEU A 405 15.30 -3.65 17.97
C LEU A 405 15.00 -5.02 18.58
N VAL A 406 14.77 -5.02 19.90
CA VAL A 406 14.41 -6.19 20.68
C VAL A 406 13.16 -5.85 21.49
N GLY A 407 12.21 -6.77 21.56
CA GLY A 407 10.94 -6.55 22.22
C GLY A 407 9.93 -5.80 21.35
N ASN A 408 8.70 -5.71 21.85
CA ASN A 408 7.67 -4.83 21.31
C ASN A 408 8.10 -3.36 21.44
N THR A 409 8.94 -2.87 20.54
CA THR A 409 9.42 -1.48 20.44
C THR A 409 9.41 -1.07 18.97
N THR A 410 8.99 0.16 18.63
CA THR A 410 9.03 0.67 17.24
C THR A 410 10.46 1.01 16.82
N VAL A 411 10.66 1.32 15.53
CA VAL A 411 11.96 1.82 15.01
C VAL A 411 12.48 3.08 15.72
N LEU A 412 11.59 3.83 16.41
CA LEU A 412 11.92 5.02 17.19
C LEU A 412 12.25 4.72 18.66
N GLY A 413 12.36 3.43 19.04
CA GLY A 413 12.69 3.01 20.40
C GLY A 413 11.54 3.16 21.41
N THR A 414 10.31 3.41 20.95
CA THR A 414 9.14 3.50 21.84
C THR A 414 8.50 2.12 22.01
N PRO A 415 8.08 1.70 23.22
CA PRO A 415 7.32 0.46 23.40
C PRO A 415 6.09 0.40 22.48
N TRP A 416 5.97 -0.69 21.73
CA TRP A 416 4.80 -1.07 20.95
C TRP A 416 3.76 -1.65 21.92
N GLU A 417 2.86 -0.81 22.42
CA GLU A 417 1.75 -1.22 23.30
C GLU A 417 0.54 -1.81 22.51
N GLY A 418 0.78 -2.40 21.34
CA GLY A 418 -0.26 -2.75 20.36
C GLY A 418 -0.66 -1.55 19.49
N VAL A 419 -1.66 -1.73 18.61
CA VAL A 419 -2.11 -0.68 17.68
C VAL A 419 -2.57 0.54 18.47
N ARG A 420 -1.91 1.68 18.25
CA ARG A 420 -2.28 2.97 18.85
C ARG A 420 -3.05 3.81 17.84
N TRP A 421 -4.30 4.09 18.15
CA TRP A 421 -5.25 4.80 17.29
C TRP A 421 -5.36 6.25 17.73
N THR A 422 -5.19 7.23 16.84
CA THR A 422 -5.28 8.65 17.18
C THR A 422 -6.21 9.39 16.22
N GLY A 423 -7.21 10.11 16.73
CA GLY A 423 -8.04 11.04 15.93
C GLY A 423 -9.08 10.40 15.00
N VAL A 424 -9.31 9.09 15.12
CA VAL A 424 -10.22 8.34 14.24
C VAL A 424 -11.68 8.72 14.49
N ARG A 425 -12.46 8.96 13.43
CA ARG A 425 -13.91 9.24 13.52
C ARG A 425 -14.74 8.24 12.71
N TRP A 426 -15.72 7.64 13.36
CA TRP A 426 -16.69 6.72 12.77
C TRP A 426 -18.11 7.27 12.90
N THR A 427 -18.89 7.18 11.83
CA THR A 427 -20.30 7.60 11.80
C THR A 427 -21.14 6.48 11.17
N GLY A 428 -21.98 5.82 11.95
CA GLY A 428 -22.75 4.64 11.55
C GLY A 428 -21.95 3.33 11.54
N GLY A 429 -22.65 2.19 11.63
CA GLY A 429 -22.08 0.83 11.49
C GLY A 429 -22.58 -0.17 12.53
N SER A 430 -22.50 -1.47 12.20
CA SER A 430 -22.83 -2.58 13.11
C SER A 430 -21.70 -3.61 13.15
N TRP A 431 -21.21 -3.93 14.34
CA TRP A 431 -20.11 -4.86 14.58
C TRP A 431 -20.58 -6.04 15.43
N ASN A 432 -20.24 -7.26 15.03
CA ASN A 432 -20.67 -8.47 15.74
C ASN A 432 -19.47 -9.40 15.99
N GLY A 433 -19.28 -9.85 17.24
CA GLY A 433 -18.28 -10.86 17.61
C GLY A 433 -16.83 -10.38 17.61
N VAL A 434 -16.59 -9.07 17.61
CA VAL A 434 -15.24 -8.50 17.48
C VAL A 434 -14.46 -8.63 18.79
N GLN A 435 -13.21 -9.10 18.72
CA GLN A 435 -12.31 -9.19 19.87
C GLN A 435 -11.09 -8.29 19.70
N TRP A 436 -10.85 -7.44 20.69
CA TRP A 436 -9.73 -6.50 20.76
C TRP A 436 -8.87 -6.82 21.98
N THR A 437 -7.56 -6.95 21.77
CA THR A 437 -6.60 -7.24 22.85
C THR A 437 -5.41 -6.30 22.74
N GLY A 438 -5.12 -5.53 23.79
CA GLY A 438 -4.10 -4.49 23.79
C GLY A 438 -4.46 -3.27 22.92
N GLY A 439 -3.61 -2.23 22.95
CA GLY A 439 -3.78 -1.01 22.16
C GLY A 439 -4.23 0.22 22.97
N GLN A 440 -3.85 1.40 22.47
CA GLN A 440 -4.22 2.70 23.03
C GLN A 440 -4.98 3.53 22.00
N TRP A 441 -6.14 4.06 22.36
CA TRP A 441 -7.02 4.82 21.49
C TRP A 441 -7.12 6.23 22.03
N MET A 442 -6.83 7.24 21.22
CA MET A 442 -6.75 8.64 21.63
C MET A 442 -7.56 9.54 20.69
N GLY A 443 -8.44 10.39 21.21
CA GLY A 443 -9.20 11.33 20.38
C GLY A 443 -10.23 10.67 19.45
N VAL A 444 -10.63 9.43 19.73
CA VAL A 444 -11.47 8.62 18.85
C VAL A 444 -12.94 8.96 19.02
N ARG A 445 -13.66 9.18 17.91
CA ARG A 445 -15.07 9.59 17.92
C ARG A 445 -15.97 8.56 17.25
N TRP A 446 -17.03 8.14 17.93
CA TRP A 446 -18.05 7.25 17.40
C TRP A 446 -19.40 7.94 17.42
N THR A 447 -20.13 7.89 16.31
CA THR A 447 -21.49 8.42 16.18
C THR A 447 -22.38 7.32 15.62
N ASP A 448 -23.50 7.01 16.26
CA ASP A 448 -24.53 6.06 15.79
C ASP A 448 -24.04 4.64 15.50
N ALA A 449 -23.12 4.13 16.33
CA ALA A 449 -22.52 2.80 16.20
C ALA A 449 -23.28 1.72 16.99
N ALA A 450 -23.39 0.49 16.47
CA ALA A 450 -23.99 -0.64 17.16
C ALA A 450 -23.04 -1.85 17.28
N TRP A 451 -22.86 -2.39 18.47
CA TRP A 451 -21.92 -3.47 18.75
C TRP A 451 -22.62 -4.63 19.44
N THR A 452 -22.33 -5.85 19.01
CA THR A 452 -22.92 -7.07 19.55
C THR A 452 -21.85 -8.14 19.84
N GLY A 453 -21.87 -8.76 21.00
CA GLY A 453 -21.00 -9.89 21.35
C GLY A 453 -19.49 -9.57 21.34
N VAL A 454 -19.11 -8.33 21.69
CA VAL A 454 -17.73 -7.86 21.58
C VAL A 454 -16.87 -8.23 22.79
N ARG A 455 -15.57 -8.41 22.62
CA ARG A 455 -14.61 -8.57 23.72
C ARG A 455 -13.49 -7.54 23.64
N TRP A 456 -13.21 -6.87 24.75
CA TRP A 456 -12.11 -5.92 24.89
C TRP A 456 -11.22 -6.35 26.04
N THR A 457 -9.92 -6.52 25.81
CA THR A 457 -8.97 -6.95 26.85
C THR A 457 -7.74 -6.04 26.84
N GLY A 458 -7.42 -5.40 27.97
CA GLY A 458 -6.16 -4.64 28.13
C GLY A 458 -6.08 -3.34 27.30
N VAL A 459 -7.22 -2.74 26.95
CA VAL A 459 -7.28 -1.57 26.05
C VAL A 459 -7.26 -0.26 26.84
N ARG A 460 -6.57 0.77 26.34
CA ARG A 460 -6.60 2.13 26.91
C ARG A 460 -7.28 3.09 25.96
N TRP A 461 -8.19 3.92 26.45
CA TRP A 461 -8.86 5.00 25.73
C TRP A 461 -8.49 6.34 26.37
N THR A 462 -8.28 7.37 25.58
CA THR A 462 -7.95 8.72 26.02
C THR A 462 -8.71 9.72 25.13
N ASP A 463 -9.38 10.70 25.70
CA ASP A 463 -10.08 11.77 24.96
C ASP A 463 -11.10 11.28 23.90
N GLY A 464 -11.73 10.13 24.12
CA GLY A 464 -12.73 9.58 23.21
C GLY A 464 -14.08 10.32 23.27
N ALA A 465 -14.86 10.27 22.20
CA ALA A 465 -16.25 10.78 22.20
C ALA A 465 -17.21 9.77 21.58
N TRP A 466 -18.26 9.39 22.29
CA TRP A 466 -19.22 8.36 21.87
C TRP A 466 -20.62 8.97 21.86
N THR A 467 -21.25 9.06 20.69
CA THR A 467 -22.57 9.67 20.52
C THR A 467 -23.54 8.64 19.89
N GLY A 468 -24.67 8.34 20.51
CA GLY A 468 -25.69 7.44 19.94
C GLY A 468 -25.29 5.96 19.84
N VAL A 469 -24.29 5.52 20.61
CA VAL A 469 -23.69 4.18 20.48
C VAL A 469 -24.45 3.12 21.29
N ARG A 470 -24.65 1.92 20.73
CA ARG A 470 -25.34 0.80 21.37
C ARG A 470 -24.42 -0.42 21.50
N TRP A 471 -24.43 -1.06 22.66
CA TRP A 471 -23.67 -2.29 22.94
C TRP A 471 -24.61 -3.37 23.47
N THR A 472 -24.55 -4.57 22.87
CA THR A 472 -25.46 -5.67 23.17
C THR A 472 -24.68 -6.98 23.34
N GLY A 473 -24.44 -7.41 24.57
CA GLY A 473 -23.57 -8.55 24.84
C GLY A 473 -22.09 -8.20 24.64
N GLY A 474 -21.25 -8.57 25.60
CA GLY A 474 -19.81 -8.41 25.47
C GLY A 474 -19.05 -8.42 26.81
N THR A 475 -17.73 -8.54 26.74
CA THR A 475 -16.85 -8.61 27.90
C THR A 475 -15.72 -7.61 27.78
N TRP A 476 -15.50 -6.81 28.81
CA TRP A 476 -14.43 -5.82 28.90
C TRP A 476 -13.55 -6.17 30.09
N SER A 477 -12.27 -6.46 29.86
CA SER A 477 -11.33 -6.90 30.88
C SER A 477 -10.07 -6.04 30.86
N GLY A 478 -9.69 -5.40 31.96
CA GLY A 478 -8.44 -4.62 31.99
C GLY A 478 -8.48 -3.35 31.13
N VAL A 479 -9.66 -2.77 30.89
CA VAL A 479 -9.82 -1.62 30.00
C VAL A 479 -9.80 -0.31 30.78
N ARG A 480 -9.09 0.71 30.29
CA ARG A 480 -8.97 2.02 30.96
C ARG A 480 -9.46 3.14 30.06
N TRP A 481 -10.20 4.11 30.58
CA TRP A 481 -10.60 5.34 29.89
C TRP A 481 -10.13 6.56 30.64
N THR A 482 -9.52 7.50 29.93
CA THR A 482 -9.16 8.85 30.38
C THR A 482 -9.87 9.88 29.51
N GLY A 483 -10.44 10.95 30.09
CA GLY A 483 -10.93 12.11 29.33
C GLY A 483 -12.08 11.84 28.34
N SER A 484 -12.82 10.74 28.50
CA SER A 484 -13.81 10.30 27.50
C SER A 484 -15.20 10.93 27.70
N SER A 485 -15.91 11.23 26.61
CA SER A 485 -17.28 11.76 26.61
C SER A 485 -18.27 10.78 25.99
N TRP A 486 -19.45 10.67 26.60
CA TRP A 486 -20.48 9.69 26.24
C TRP A 486 -21.85 10.38 26.19
N THR A 487 -22.52 10.31 25.05
CA THR A 487 -23.79 10.99 24.77
C THR A 487 -24.76 10.00 24.11
N GLY A 488 -25.91 9.71 24.70
CA GLY A 488 -26.91 8.83 24.07
C GLY A 488 -26.48 7.36 23.95
N VAL A 489 -25.61 6.87 24.86
CA VAL A 489 -25.02 5.52 24.79
C VAL A 489 -25.88 4.50 25.53
N ARG A 490 -26.11 3.32 24.95
CA ARG A 490 -26.85 2.21 25.58
C ARG A 490 -26.00 0.95 25.74
N TRP A 491 -26.08 0.33 26.92
CA TRP A 491 -25.41 -0.93 27.24
C TRP A 491 -26.43 -1.98 27.66
N THR A 492 -26.44 -3.13 26.99
CA THR A 492 -27.31 -4.26 27.30
C THR A 492 -26.50 -5.55 27.43
N GLY A 493 -26.56 -6.24 28.58
CA GLY A 493 -25.91 -7.55 28.75
C GLY A 493 -24.37 -7.55 28.68
N VAL A 494 -23.71 -6.50 29.16
CA VAL A 494 -22.24 -6.33 29.12
C VAL A 494 -21.59 -6.67 30.45
N ARG A 495 -20.43 -7.35 30.43
CA ARG A 495 -19.61 -7.68 31.62
C ARG A 495 -18.32 -6.86 31.65
N TRP A 496 -17.95 -6.37 32.83
CA TRP A 496 -16.72 -5.61 33.07
C TRP A 496 -15.87 -6.30 34.15
N THR A 497 -14.58 -6.44 33.92
CA THR A 497 -13.57 -6.91 34.86
C THR A 497 -12.35 -5.99 34.77
N ASP A 498 -11.73 -5.64 35.90
CA ASP A 498 -10.50 -4.82 35.97
C ASP A 498 -10.52 -3.53 35.12
N SER A 499 -11.68 -2.88 35.02
CA SER A 499 -11.92 -1.74 34.15
C SER A 499 -11.99 -0.43 34.93
N SER A 500 -11.41 0.67 34.42
CA SER A 500 -11.35 1.95 35.14
C SER A 500 -11.57 3.18 34.27
N TRP A 501 -12.28 4.18 34.80
CA TRP A 501 -12.58 5.45 34.13
C TRP A 501 -12.03 6.63 34.94
N SER A 502 -11.42 7.61 34.27
CA SER A 502 -11.03 8.88 34.85
C SER A 502 -11.32 10.04 33.90
N GLY A 503 -11.82 11.15 34.44
CA GLY A 503 -12.21 12.32 33.63
C GLY A 503 -13.32 12.03 32.62
N ALA A 504 -14.24 11.11 32.92
CA ALA A 504 -15.33 10.75 32.01
C ALA A 504 -16.57 11.65 32.17
N THR A 505 -17.20 12.03 31.06
CA THR A 505 -18.47 12.80 31.04
C THR A 505 -19.59 12.01 30.37
N TRP A 506 -20.80 12.04 30.95
CA TRP A 506 -21.94 11.25 30.49
C TRP A 506 -23.18 12.11 30.31
N SER A 507 -23.91 11.93 29.22
CA SER A 507 -25.22 12.54 28.97
C SER A 507 -26.16 11.57 28.23
N GLY A 508 -27.38 11.37 28.73
CA GLY A 508 -28.39 10.53 28.05
C GLY A 508 -28.05 9.04 27.91
N GLY A 509 -27.44 8.40 28.91
CA GLY A 509 -27.10 6.96 28.89
C GLY A 509 -28.20 6.03 29.40
N GLY A 510 -28.19 4.76 28.97
CA GLY A 510 -29.09 3.70 29.47
C GLY A 510 -28.36 2.36 29.69
N TRP A 511 -28.70 1.67 30.79
CA TRP A 511 -28.11 0.39 31.19
C TRP A 511 -29.23 -0.62 31.44
N SER A 512 -29.11 -1.85 30.93
CA SER A 512 -30.11 -2.92 31.12
C SER A 512 -29.50 -4.31 31.11
#